data_AF-A0A8H5AV96-F1
#
_entry.id   AF-A0A8H5AV96-F1
#
_cell.length_a   1.000
_cell.length_b   1.000
_cell.length_c   1.000
_cell.angle_alpha   90.00
_cell.angle_beta   90.00
_cell.angle_gamma   90.00
#
_symmetry.space_group_name_H-M   'P 1'
#
loop_
_entity.id
_entity.type
_entity.pdbx_description
1 polymer ?
#
loop_
_entity_poly.entity_id
_entity_poly.type
_entity_poly.pdbx_seq_one_letter_code
_entity_poly.pdbx_strand_id
1 'polypeptide(L)'
;MDTEWVTPTGDARGYINHAKAFDILTKNLDRKVQVPLSDVKTCSRCGKNGERFPVCSGCGEKAYCGKTCQTVDWQSHKKQCGKTDRIELLAFIPLIAAFMEWYRHDNMESKYNISVYPALRHQIVNSPNPDAPLDQLSDGSRARLIKLGDPMSPKEVIENPEKWWPTASNDQVRSRLRRRIESERFLLPSMVAILMAIMGEMYTTKYLPAEDTYDNKMKRRIRLKYRDSPISDFGIVKGSFEVKPEDTLAYEGSDWQDHQGMSRFMRGLDPANHYWMYFTTASGEELILDCGLYAFNRCQVVNTRRYGLELDPPIRDAPFYFYDRSERKPPVVHHGKERFTMLRDDDLQGATQWTERVPSRRERQEHLKALAHWLGEFMERLWGNTFTEDVKNLTAARCLETVDELAVRFLERPLYLDYTAVSDSDVETK
;
A
#
# COMPACT_ATOMS: atom_id res chain seq x y z
N MET A 1 -31.10 15.85 -1.53
CA MET A 1 -30.91 16.24 -0.12
C MET A 1 -29.64 17.05 -0.08
N ASP A 2 -29.78 18.37 -0.12
CA ASP A 2 -28.67 19.31 -0.08
C ASP A 2 -28.08 19.31 1.33
N THR A 3 -26.88 18.77 1.49
CA THR A 3 -26.10 18.92 2.72
C THR A 3 -25.44 20.29 2.69
N GLU A 4 -26.06 21.27 3.36
CA GLU A 4 -25.44 22.55 3.70
C GLU A 4 -24.26 22.31 4.64
N TRP A 5 -23.05 22.61 4.17
CA TRP A 5 -21.87 22.66 5.01
C TRP A 5 -21.91 23.95 5.83
N VAL A 6 -22.07 23.81 7.15
CA VAL A 6 -21.94 24.92 8.11
C VAL A 6 -20.53 25.51 7.99
N THR A 7 -20.44 26.73 7.47
CA THR A 7 -19.19 27.48 7.46
C THR A 7 -18.85 27.95 8.87
N PRO A 8 -17.64 27.70 9.39
CA PRO A 8 -17.24 28.19 10.70
C PRO A 8 -17.19 29.72 10.68
N THR A 9 -18.00 30.37 11.51
CA THR A 9 -17.94 31.83 11.74
C THR A 9 -16.77 32.14 12.68
N GLY A 10 -15.55 32.08 12.16
CA GLY A 10 -14.32 32.43 12.86
C GLY A 10 -13.56 33.54 12.13
N ASP A 11 -12.98 34.47 12.91
CA ASP A 11 -12.28 35.69 12.48
C ASP A 11 -11.39 35.52 11.23
N ALA A 12 -11.74 36.23 10.15
CA ALA A 12 -11.09 36.17 8.84
C ALA A 12 -9.64 36.69 8.82
N ARG A 13 -9.15 37.31 9.92
CA ARG A 13 -7.78 37.86 9.99
C ARG A 13 -6.68 36.80 10.14
N GLY A 14 -7.03 35.54 10.47
CA GLY A 14 -6.09 34.42 10.51
C GLY A 14 -5.83 33.74 9.15
N TYR A 15 -6.72 33.88 8.17
CA TYR A 15 -6.68 33.12 6.92
C TYR A 15 -5.71 33.68 5.86
N ILE A 16 -5.38 34.97 5.93
CA ILE A 16 -4.49 35.63 4.95
C ILE A 16 -3.04 35.13 5.08
N ASN A 17 -2.62 34.67 6.26
CA ASN A 17 -1.29 34.06 6.46
C ASN A 17 -1.22 32.60 5.98
N HIS A 18 -2.34 31.86 5.97
CA HIS A 18 -2.36 30.49 5.44
C HIS A 18 -2.22 30.46 3.92
N ALA A 19 -2.89 31.34 3.19
CA ALA A 19 -2.78 31.37 1.73
C ALA A 19 -1.36 31.72 1.26
N LYS A 20 -0.68 32.68 1.90
CA LYS A 20 0.73 33.00 1.59
C LYS A 20 1.72 31.92 2.02
N ALA A 21 1.49 31.25 3.15
CA ALA A 21 2.29 30.10 3.57
C ALA A 21 2.11 28.91 2.61
N PHE A 22 0.88 28.69 2.14
CA PHE A 22 0.56 27.66 1.15
C PHE A 22 1.19 27.99 -0.20
N ASP A 23 1.07 29.23 -0.67
CA ASP A 23 1.63 29.70 -1.95
C ASP A 23 3.18 29.67 -1.98
N ILE A 24 3.85 29.79 -0.83
CA ILE A 24 5.31 29.60 -0.70
C ILE A 24 5.69 28.11 -0.58
N LEU A 25 4.80 27.28 -0.01
CA LEU A 25 4.98 25.82 0.03
C LEU A 25 4.76 25.17 -1.34
N THR A 26 3.89 25.72 -2.19
CA THR A 26 3.54 25.18 -3.51
C THR A 26 4.38 25.74 -4.67
N LYS A 27 4.88 26.99 -4.58
CA LYS A 27 5.57 27.62 -5.72
C LYS A 27 7.00 27.16 -6.02
N ASN A 28 7.63 26.29 -5.23
CA ASN A 28 9.10 26.16 -5.33
C ASN A 28 9.75 24.80 -5.15
N LEU A 29 9.02 23.69 -5.26
CA LEU A 29 9.70 22.39 -5.20
C LEU A 29 9.26 21.55 -6.38
N ASP A 30 10.04 21.65 -7.47
CA ASP A 30 10.26 20.52 -8.38
C ASP A 30 10.31 19.25 -7.52
N ARG A 31 9.21 18.47 -7.52
CA ARG A 31 9.01 17.26 -6.71
C ARG A 31 9.84 16.11 -7.27
N LYS A 32 11.09 16.41 -7.60
CA LYS A 32 12.07 15.46 -8.08
C LYS A 32 12.32 14.40 -7.03
N VAL A 33 11.94 13.17 -7.37
CA VAL A 33 12.25 11.98 -6.59
C VAL A 33 13.76 11.90 -6.38
N GLN A 34 14.17 11.81 -5.11
CA GLN A 34 15.57 11.60 -4.75
C GLN A 34 15.80 10.10 -4.59
N VAL A 35 16.21 9.47 -5.68
CA VAL A 35 16.48 8.04 -5.75
C VAL A 35 17.72 7.73 -4.88
N PRO A 36 17.62 6.85 -3.88
CA PRO A 36 18.77 6.44 -3.07
C PRO A 36 19.78 5.63 -3.90
N LEU A 37 20.98 5.48 -3.34
CA LEU A 37 22.04 4.65 -3.93
C LEU A 37 21.52 3.23 -4.20
N SER A 38 21.43 2.85 -5.48
CA SER A 38 21.11 1.48 -5.91
C SER A 38 22.24 0.51 -5.63
N ASP A 39 23.47 0.99 -5.78
CA ASP A 39 24.66 0.16 -5.68
C ASP A 39 25.69 0.83 -4.75
N VAL A 40 26.15 0.05 -3.78
CA VAL A 40 27.19 0.44 -2.81
C VAL A 40 28.57 -0.04 -3.26
N LYS A 41 28.74 -0.41 -4.53
CA LYS A 41 30.02 -0.86 -5.10
C LYS A 41 31.00 0.25 -5.42
N THR A 42 30.58 1.52 -5.52
CA THR A 42 31.48 2.62 -5.90
C THR A 42 31.77 3.54 -4.72
N CYS A 43 33.05 3.77 -4.43
CA CYS A 43 33.47 4.64 -3.35
C CYS A 43 33.21 6.10 -3.71
N SER A 44 32.42 6.80 -2.90
CA SER A 44 32.06 8.20 -3.10
C SER A 44 33.24 9.17 -3.06
N ARG A 45 34.39 8.75 -2.51
CA ARG A 45 35.60 9.58 -2.43
C ARG A 45 36.61 9.32 -3.55
N CYS A 46 36.98 8.06 -3.77
CA CYS A 46 38.05 7.70 -4.70
C CYS A 46 37.56 7.05 -6.00
N GLY A 47 36.26 6.80 -6.15
CA GLY A 47 35.70 6.18 -7.36
C GLY A 47 36.04 4.70 -7.57
N LYS A 48 36.84 4.09 -6.67
CA LYS A 48 37.14 2.65 -6.73
C LYS A 48 35.85 1.85 -6.72
N ASN A 49 35.80 0.79 -7.53
CA ASN A 49 34.74 -0.22 -7.48
C ASN A 49 35.16 -1.39 -6.58
N GLY A 50 34.19 -1.97 -5.86
CA GLY A 50 34.35 -3.17 -5.04
C GLY A 50 33.09 -4.02 -5.11
N GLU A 51 32.98 -5.04 -4.27
CA GLU A 51 31.77 -5.87 -4.20
C GLU A 51 30.67 -5.22 -3.34
N ARG A 52 31.06 -4.63 -2.21
CA ARG A 52 30.15 -3.94 -1.29
C ARG A 52 30.93 -3.02 -0.36
N PHE A 53 30.59 -1.74 -0.35
CA PHE A 53 31.19 -0.79 0.58
C PHE A 53 30.24 -0.43 1.73
N PRO A 54 30.78 -0.15 2.93
CA PRO A 54 30.00 0.40 4.01
C PRO A 54 29.38 1.75 3.60
N VAL A 55 28.08 1.88 3.88
CA VAL A 55 27.36 3.15 3.75
C VAL A 55 27.60 4.02 4.98
N CYS A 56 27.58 5.34 4.81
CA CYS A 56 27.65 6.27 5.94
C CYS A 56 26.51 5.99 6.92
N SER A 57 26.82 5.63 8.16
CA SER A 57 25.81 5.35 9.19
C SER A 57 24.91 6.56 9.45
N GLY A 58 25.43 7.78 9.34
CA GLY A 58 24.69 9.02 9.57
C GLY A 58 23.65 9.37 8.50
N CYS A 59 23.96 9.26 7.20
CA CYS A 59 23.01 9.62 6.13
C CYS A 59 22.67 8.46 5.17
N GLY A 60 23.59 7.53 4.91
CA GLY A 60 23.35 6.32 4.09
C GLY A 60 23.28 6.62 2.60
N GLU A 61 23.64 7.84 2.22
CA GLU A 61 23.61 8.36 0.85
C GLU A 61 25.01 8.36 0.23
N LYS A 62 26.03 7.88 0.96
CA LYS A 62 27.42 7.76 0.53
C LYS A 62 27.97 6.40 0.94
N ALA A 63 28.73 5.78 0.06
CA ALA A 63 29.43 4.51 0.31
C ALA A 63 30.94 4.71 0.18
N TYR A 64 31.74 4.09 1.05
CA TYR A 64 33.19 4.32 1.09
C TYR A 64 33.95 2.99 1.16
N CYS A 65 35.03 2.84 0.40
CA CYS A 65 35.86 1.63 0.46
C CYS A 65 36.57 1.41 1.80
N GLY A 66 36.52 2.37 2.72
CA GLY A 66 37.03 2.26 4.08
C GLY A 66 36.99 3.58 4.84
N LYS A 67 37.33 3.52 6.14
CA LYS A 67 37.33 4.67 7.06
C LYS A 67 38.25 5.81 6.59
N THR A 68 39.36 5.49 5.93
CA THR A 68 40.28 6.49 5.37
C THR A 68 39.58 7.38 4.34
N CYS A 69 38.88 6.79 3.36
CA CYS A 69 38.13 7.55 2.36
C CYS A 69 36.99 8.36 2.98
N GLN A 70 36.28 7.79 3.96
CA GLN A 70 35.23 8.50 4.68
C GLN A 70 35.77 9.71 5.47
N THR A 71 36.92 9.56 6.14
CA THR A 71 37.55 10.62 6.94
C THR A 71 38.03 11.77 6.06
N VAL A 72 38.62 11.46 4.90
CA VAL A 72 39.05 12.47 3.93
C VAL A 72 37.85 13.23 3.35
N ASP A 73 36.76 12.53 3.04
CA ASP A 73 35.52 13.16 2.55
C ASP A 73 34.71 13.85 3.65
N TRP A 74 35.03 13.65 4.94
CA TRP A 74 34.21 14.12 6.05
C TRP A 74 34.04 15.64 6.08
N GLN A 75 35.06 16.41 5.70
CA GLN A 75 34.98 17.88 5.73
C GLN A 75 33.92 18.44 4.76
N SER A 76 33.79 17.85 3.58
CA SER A 76 32.73 18.14 2.61
C SER A 76 31.41 17.50 3.05
N HIS A 77 31.45 16.22 3.39
CA HIS A 77 30.28 15.41 3.65
C HIS A 77 29.47 15.84 4.88
N LYS A 78 30.12 16.24 5.98
CA LYS A 78 29.46 16.58 7.25
C LYS A 78 28.42 17.70 7.11
N LYS A 79 28.56 18.57 6.11
CA LYS A 79 27.60 19.63 5.80
C LYS A 79 26.26 19.08 5.31
N GLN A 80 26.24 17.87 4.76
CA GLN A 80 25.06 17.20 4.22
C GLN A 80 24.65 15.96 5.03
N CYS A 81 25.55 15.42 5.86
CA CYS A 81 25.32 14.26 6.69
C CYS A 81 24.31 14.53 7.83
N GLY A 82 23.53 13.53 8.22
CA GLY A 82 22.56 13.62 9.32
C GLY A 82 21.29 14.42 9.00
N LYS A 83 21.11 14.85 7.75
CA LYS A 83 19.96 15.64 7.30
C LYS A 83 18.78 14.80 6.77
N THR A 84 18.82 13.50 7.05
CA THR A 84 17.84 12.52 6.62
C THR A 84 17.35 11.75 7.84
N ASP A 85 16.07 11.90 8.15
CA ASP A 85 15.35 11.02 9.05
C ASP A 85 15.10 9.69 8.36
N ARG A 86 15.27 8.61 9.11
CA ARG A 86 15.07 7.27 8.60
C ARG A 86 14.06 6.53 9.45
N ILE A 87 12.98 6.12 8.79
CA ILE A 87 11.91 5.35 9.41
C ILE A 87 12.22 3.87 9.25
N GLU A 88 12.19 3.14 10.36
CA GLU A 88 12.34 1.69 10.33
C GLU A 88 11.15 1.04 9.62
N LEU A 89 11.41 0.27 8.56
CA LEU A 89 10.37 -0.33 7.74
C LEU A 89 9.46 -1.25 8.56
N LEU A 90 10.02 -2.00 9.52
CA LEU A 90 9.23 -2.83 10.43
C LEU A 90 8.19 -2.03 11.22
N ALA A 91 8.55 -0.83 11.70
CA ALA A 91 7.62 0.05 12.38
C ALA A 91 6.57 0.65 11.42
N PHE A 92 6.88 0.72 10.12
CA PHE A 92 6.04 1.31 9.09
C PHE A 92 5.07 0.31 8.42
N ILE A 93 5.38 -0.99 8.41
CA ILE A 93 4.54 -2.03 7.80
C ILE A 93 3.09 -2.04 8.30
N PRO A 94 2.82 -1.89 9.61
CA PRO A 94 1.43 -1.93 10.08
C PRO A 94 0.59 -0.77 9.54
N LEU A 95 1.22 0.37 9.26
CA LEU A 95 0.53 1.47 8.58
C LEU A 95 0.18 1.11 7.14
N ILE A 96 1.11 0.49 6.40
CA ILE A 96 0.82 0.00 5.04
C ILE A 96 -0.35 -1.00 5.07
N ALA A 97 -0.30 -1.94 6.02
CA ALA A 97 -1.38 -2.91 6.21
C ALA A 97 -2.71 -2.22 6.56
N ALA A 98 -2.69 -1.20 7.40
CA ALA A 98 -3.88 -0.43 7.76
C ALA A 98 -4.48 0.31 6.55
N PHE A 99 -3.66 0.94 5.70
CA PHE A 99 -4.16 1.56 4.47
C PHE A 99 -4.77 0.54 3.51
N MET A 100 -4.15 -0.63 3.38
CA MET A 100 -4.72 -1.74 2.59
C MET A 100 -6.08 -2.17 3.14
N GLU A 101 -6.22 -2.29 4.46
CA GLU A 101 -7.49 -2.65 5.09
C GLU A 101 -8.53 -1.53 4.96
N TRP A 102 -8.11 -0.26 5.04
CA TRP A 102 -8.99 0.90 4.89
C TRP A 102 -9.67 0.92 3.54
N TYR A 103 -8.88 0.69 2.50
CA TYR A 103 -9.35 0.57 1.13
C TYR A 103 -10.33 -0.58 0.90
N ARG A 104 -10.35 -1.60 1.76
CA ARG A 104 -11.34 -2.68 1.68
C ARG A 104 -12.69 -2.27 2.29
N HIS A 105 -12.65 -1.45 3.34
CA HIS A 105 -13.83 -0.98 4.07
C HIS A 105 -14.45 0.30 3.50
N ASP A 106 -13.70 1.06 2.70
CA ASP A 106 -14.22 2.25 2.03
C ASP A 106 -15.44 1.90 1.17
N ASN A 107 -16.51 2.70 1.26
CA ASN A 107 -17.80 2.46 0.61
C ASN A 107 -17.73 2.80 -0.89
N MET A 108 -16.96 2.00 -1.62
CA MET A 108 -16.62 2.21 -3.03
C MET A 108 -17.84 2.28 -3.94
N GLU A 109 -18.89 1.54 -3.64
CA GLU A 109 -20.10 1.50 -4.46
C GLU A 109 -20.74 2.88 -4.55
N SER A 110 -20.92 3.53 -3.39
CA SER A 110 -21.56 4.84 -3.31
C SER A 110 -20.71 5.95 -3.94
N LYS A 111 -19.39 5.87 -3.81
CA LYS A 111 -18.46 6.95 -4.17
C LYS A 111 -17.96 6.87 -5.61
N TYR A 112 -17.81 5.66 -6.16
CA TYR A 112 -17.14 5.45 -7.45
C TYR A 112 -17.94 4.59 -8.43
N ASN A 113 -19.16 4.17 -8.09
CA ASN A 113 -19.97 3.28 -8.93
C ASN A 113 -19.26 1.97 -9.30
N ILE A 114 -18.34 1.51 -8.44
CA ILE A 114 -17.57 0.30 -8.65
C ILE A 114 -18.33 -0.88 -8.08
N SER A 115 -18.57 -1.89 -8.92
CA SER A 115 -19.34 -3.08 -8.52
C SER A 115 -18.66 -3.83 -7.38
N VAL A 116 -19.41 -4.05 -6.31
CA VAL A 116 -19.04 -4.93 -5.20
C VAL A 116 -18.97 -6.37 -5.72
N TYR A 117 -18.02 -7.17 -5.21
CA TYR A 117 -17.95 -8.61 -5.52
C TYR A 117 -19.32 -9.24 -5.28
N PRO A 118 -19.81 -10.04 -6.22
CA PRO A 118 -21.15 -10.62 -6.13
C PRO A 118 -21.44 -11.38 -4.83
N ALA A 119 -20.43 -12.02 -4.24
CA ALA A 119 -20.60 -12.73 -2.97
C ALA A 119 -20.93 -11.83 -1.76
N LEU A 120 -20.71 -10.51 -1.85
CA LEU A 120 -21.19 -9.53 -0.85
C LEU A 120 -22.47 -8.81 -1.30
N ARG A 121 -23.11 -9.30 -2.36
CA ARG A 121 -24.39 -8.82 -2.88
C ARG A 121 -25.43 -9.94 -3.02
N HIS A 122 -25.13 -11.13 -2.55
CA HIS A 122 -25.99 -12.29 -2.65
C HIS A 122 -25.89 -13.09 -1.37
N GLN A 123 -26.97 -13.79 -1.03
CA GLN A 123 -26.94 -14.80 0.02
C GLN A 123 -26.00 -15.95 -0.37
N ILE A 124 -25.27 -16.51 0.59
CA ILE A 124 -24.54 -17.76 0.43
C ILE A 124 -25.47 -18.91 0.83
N VAL A 125 -25.86 -19.75 -0.14
CA VAL A 125 -26.90 -20.78 0.05
C VAL A 125 -26.33 -22.18 0.34
N ASN A 126 -25.04 -22.42 0.05
CA ASN A 126 -24.37 -23.66 0.41
C ASN A 126 -23.61 -23.53 1.74
N SER A 127 -22.90 -24.56 2.17
CA SER A 127 -22.19 -24.62 3.47
C SER A 127 -20.66 -24.66 3.30
N PRO A 128 -19.99 -23.60 2.80
CA PRO A 128 -18.53 -23.59 2.59
C PRO A 128 -17.71 -23.47 3.89
N ASN A 129 -18.14 -24.13 4.97
CA ASN A 129 -17.45 -24.20 6.26
C ASN A 129 -16.06 -24.85 6.13
N PRO A 130 -15.05 -24.46 6.93
CA PRO A 130 -13.66 -24.90 6.78
C PRO A 130 -13.45 -26.41 6.56
N ASP A 131 -14.27 -27.24 7.20
CA ASP A 131 -14.29 -28.70 7.18
C ASP A 131 -15.12 -29.33 6.03
N ALA A 132 -15.88 -28.53 5.28
CA ALA A 132 -16.64 -28.99 4.14
C ALA A 132 -15.71 -29.59 3.06
N PRO A 133 -16.13 -30.69 2.38
CA PRO A 133 -15.40 -31.23 1.25
C PRO A 133 -15.19 -30.19 0.15
N LEU A 134 -14.06 -30.29 -0.55
CA LEU A 134 -13.78 -29.42 -1.69
C LEU A 134 -14.59 -29.84 -2.91
N ASP A 135 -15.12 -28.85 -3.61
CA ASP A 135 -15.82 -29.05 -4.86
C ASP A 135 -14.82 -29.22 -6.02
N GLN A 136 -15.15 -30.12 -6.94
CA GLN A 136 -14.49 -30.19 -8.24
C GLN A 136 -15.25 -29.28 -9.22
N LEU A 137 -14.56 -28.30 -9.78
CA LEU A 137 -15.13 -27.34 -10.73
C LEU A 137 -15.20 -27.98 -12.12
N SER A 138 -15.99 -27.38 -13.03
CA SER A 138 -16.20 -27.91 -14.38
C SER A 138 -14.93 -27.94 -15.25
N ASP A 139 -13.89 -27.18 -14.88
CA ASP A 139 -12.57 -27.23 -15.51
C ASP A 139 -11.59 -28.22 -14.88
N GLY A 140 -12.08 -29.05 -13.94
CA GLY A 140 -11.31 -30.09 -13.26
C GLY A 140 -10.48 -29.59 -12.07
N SER A 141 -10.39 -28.28 -11.85
CA SER A 141 -9.72 -27.73 -10.67
C SER A 141 -10.56 -27.94 -9.40
N ARG A 142 -9.95 -27.70 -8.24
CA ARG A 142 -10.59 -27.79 -6.93
C ARG A 142 -10.51 -26.46 -6.21
N ALA A 143 -11.60 -26.08 -5.57
CA ALA A 143 -11.69 -24.87 -4.76
C ALA A 143 -12.80 -25.02 -3.72
N ARG A 144 -12.88 -24.07 -2.79
CA ARG A 144 -14.06 -23.90 -1.93
C ARG A 144 -15.13 -23.12 -2.70
N LEU A 145 -16.16 -23.82 -3.17
CA LEU A 145 -17.23 -23.21 -3.94
C LEU A 145 -18.20 -22.43 -3.04
N ILE A 146 -18.56 -21.23 -3.44
CA ILE A 146 -19.54 -20.36 -2.80
C ILE A 146 -20.72 -20.22 -3.77
N LYS A 147 -21.87 -20.81 -3.41
CA LYS A 147 -23.08 -20.71 -4.20
C LYS A 147 -23.88 -19.48 -3.78
N LEU A 148 -24.13 -18.62 -4.75
CA LEU A 148 -24.83 -17.35 -4.59
C LEU A 148 -26.33 -17.56 -4.86
N GLY A 149 -27.16 -17.20 -3.89
CA GLY A 149 -28.62 -17.21 -3.98
C GLY A 149 -29.18 -15.82 -4.27
N ASP A 150 -30.25 -15.48 -3.55
CA ASP A 150 -30.98 -14.23 -3.78
C ASP A 150 -30.09 -13.00 -3.55
N PRO A 151 -30.28 -11.93 -4.35
CA PRO A 151 -29.58 -10.66 -4.14
C PRO A 151 -29.84 -10.08 -2.74
N MET A 152 -28.80 -9.46 -2.18
CA MET A 152 -28.79 -8.76 -0.90
C MET A 152 -28.02 -7.45 -1.06
N SER A 153 -28.45 -6.39 -0.38
CA SER A 153 -27.64 -5.16 -0.35
C SER A 153 -26.38 -5.35 0.52
N PRO A 154 -25.27 -4.64 0.22
CA PRO A 154 -24.08 -4.69 1.07
C PRO A 154 -24.37 -4.29 2.53
N LYS A 155 -25.32 -3.37 2.73
CA LYS A 155 -25.79 -2.96 4.06
C LYS A 155 -26.44 -4.13 4.80
N GLU A 156 -27.32 -4.89 4.15
CA GLU A 156 -27.95 -6.07 4.76
C GLU A 156 -26.93 -7.16 5.09
N VAL A 157 -25.89 -7.34 4.27
CA VAL A 157 -24.79 -8.28 4.56
C VAL A 157 -24.04 -7.92 5.84
N ILE A 158 -23.85 -6.61 6.10
CA ILE A 158 -23.19 -6.13 7.32
C ILE A 158 -24.12 -6.22 8.52
N GLU A 159 -25.39 -5.82 8.37
CA GLU A 159 -26.35 -5.71 9.48
C GLU A 159 -27.00 -7.05 9.86
N ASN A 160 -27.10 -8.00 8.93
CA ASN A 160 -27.73 -9.31 9.14
C ASN A 160 -26.82 -10.43 8.59
N PRO A 161 -25.61 -10.60 9.15
CA PRO A 161 -24.65 -11.55 8.62
C PRO A 161 -25.20 -13.00 8.63
N GLU A 162 -26.03 -13.37 9.59
CA GLU A 162 -26.72 -14.66 9.64
C GLU A 162 -27.70 -14.89 8.49
N LYS A 163 -28.29 -13.83 7.92
CA LYS A 163 -29.10 -13.94 6.69
C LYS A 163 -28.22 -14.08 5.46
N TRP A 164 -27.08 -13.36 5.44
CA TRP A 164 -26.10 -13.44 4.35
C TRP A 164 -25.51 -14.85 4.21
N TRP A 165 -25.16 -15.50 5.32
CA TRP A 165 -24.67 -16.87 5.30
C TRP A 165 -25.26 -17.68 6.48
N PRO A 166 -26.46 -18.27 6.29
CA PRO A 166 -27.22 -18.94 7.37
C PRO A 166 -26.62 -20.28 7.78
N THR A 167 -25.86 -20.93 6.91
CA THR A 167 -25.26 -22.25 7.16
C THR A 167 -23.84 -22.17 7.73
N ALA A 168 -23.36 -20.97 8.07
CA ALA A 168 -22.09 -20.82 8.76
C ALA A 168 -22.13 -21.53 10.12
N SER A 169 -21.07 -22.30 10.41
CA SER A 169 -20.95 -23.05 11.67
C SER A 169 -20.94 -22.15 12.91
N ASN A 170 -20.43 -20.93 12.80
CA ASN A 170 -20.48 -19.88 13.82
C ASN A 170 -20.16 -18.50 13.23
N ASP A 171 -20.32 -17.45 14.04
CA ASP A 171 -20.09 -16.06 13.64
C ASP A 171 -18.63 -15.76 13.27
N GLN A 172 -17.68 -16.43 13.91
CA GLN A 172 -16.25 -16.24 13.62
C GLN A 172 -15.89 -16.77 12.22
N VAL A 173 -16.39 -17.96 11.86
CA VAL A 173 -16.24 -18.54 10.52
C VAL A 173 -16.88 -17.64 9.47
N ARG A 174 -18.08 -17.12 9.78
CA ARG A 174 -18.79 -16.19 8.91
C ARG A 174 -18.02 -14.90 8.68
N SER A 175 -17.56 -14.25 9.75
CA SER A 175 -16.77 -13.03 9.69
C SER A 175 -15.45 -13.24 8.93
N ARG A 176 -14.76 -14.37 9.16
CA ARG A 176 -13.53 -14.72 8.44
C ARG A 176 -13.78 -14.88 6.94
N LEU A 177 -14.84 -15.58 6.53
CA LEU A 177 -15.15 -15.72 5.10
C LEU A 177 -15.47 -14.35 4.46
N ARG A 178 -16.24 -13.50 5.14
CA ARG A 178 -16.54 -12.14 4.67
C ARG A 178 -15.28 -11.34 4.40
N ARG A 179 -14.37 -11.28 5.38
CA ARG A 179 -13.10 -10.57 5.26
C ARG A 179 -12.20 -11.14 4.16
N ARG A 180 -12.24 -12.46 3.91
CA ARG A 180 -11.50 -13.08 2.80
C ARG A 180 -12.01 -12.56 1.45
N ILE A 181 -13.32 -12.57 1.25
CA ILE A 181 -13.98 -12.06 0.03
C ILE A 181 -13.69 -10.56 -0.14
N GLU A 182 -13.76 -9.77 0.94
CA GLU A 182 -13.39 -8.35 0.94
C GLU A 182 -11.92 -8.16 0.52
N SER A 183 -11.03 -9.06 0.93
CA SER A 183 -9.59 -8.99 0.65
C SER A 183 -9.20 -9.37 -0.78
N GLU A 184 -10.10 -9.97 -1.56
CA GLU A 184 -9.85 -10.27 -2.98
C GLU A 184 -9.83 -9.02 -3.85
N ARG A 185 -10.39 -7.91 -3.35
CA ARG A 185 -10.63 -6.67 -4.10
C ARG A 185 -9.39 -5.81 -4.25
N PHE A 186 -9.24 -5.26 -5.45
CA PHE A 186 -8.37 -4.11 -5.74
C PHE A 186 -6.97 -4.22 -5.14
N LEU A 187 -6.40 -5.43 -5.05
CA LEU A 187 -5.10 -5.67 -4.44
C LEU A 187 -4.03 -4.81 -5.12
N LEU A 188 -3.94 -4.91 -6.45
CA LEU A 188 -2.98 -4.16 -7.25
C LEU A 188 -3.22 -2.63 -7.20
N PRO A 189 -4.43 -2.10 -7.50
CA PRO A 189 -4.75 -0.68 -7.31
C PRO A 189 -4.33 -0.12 -5.95
N SER A 190 -4.62 -0.87 -4.88
CA SER A 190 -4.31 -0.46 -3.51
C SER A 190 -2.80 -0.39 -3.26
N MET A 191 -2.05 -1.39 -3.71
CA MET A 191 -0.58 -1.40 -3.62
C MET A 191 0.03 -0.22 -4.40
N VAL A 192 -0.43 0.02 -5.64
CA VAL A 192 0.07 1.12 -6.48
C VAL A 192 -0.20 2.48 -5.82
N ALA A 193 -1.42 2.70 -5.31
CA ALA A 193 -1.78 3.93 -4.62
C ALA A 193 -0.88 4.19 -3.39
N ILE A 194 -0.64 3.18 -2.56
CA ILE A 194 0.19 3.31 -1.34
C ILE A 194 1.66 3.55 -1.71
N LEU A 195 2.22 2.77 -2.62
CA LEU A 195 3.63 2.92 -3.01
C LEU A 195 3.88 4.25 -3.73
N MET A 196 2.91 4.73 -4.52
CA MET A 196 2.96 6.06 -5.12
C MET A 196 2.93 7.16 -4.05
N ALA A 197 2.08 7.04 -3.03
CA ALA A 197 2.04 7.97 -1.93
C ALA A 197 3.33 7.96 -1.10
N ILE A 198 3.94 6.79 -0.86
CA ILE A 198 5.26 6.67 -0.21
C ILE A 198 6.35 7.36 -1.04
N MET A 199 6.36 7.14 -2.35
CA MET A 199 7.31 7.82 -3.24
C MET A 199 7.12 9.33 -3.21
N GLY A 200 5.86 9.77 -3.32
CA GLY A 200 5.45 11.17 -3.25
C GLY A 200 5.92 11.81 -1.95
N GLU A 201 5.54 11.28 -0.79
CA GLU A 201 5.71 11.97 0.49
C GLU A 201 7.04 11.71 1.19
N MET A 202 7.72 10.60 0.90
CA MET A 202 9.01 10.30 1.51
C MET A 202 10.15 10.61 0.55
N TYR A 203 10.05 10.20 -0.72
CA TYR A 203 11.20 10.26 -1.62
C TYR A 203 11.34 11.57 -2.40
N THR A 204 10.32 12.44 -2.41
CA THR A 204 10.47 13.81 -2.96
C THR A 204 10.96 14.84 -1.93
N THR A 205 10.97 14.50 -0.62
CA THR A 205 11.41 15.44 0.43
C THR A 205 12.86 15.84 0.22
N LYS A 206 13.15 17.14 0.35
CA LYS A 206 14.50 17.71 0.33
C LYS A 206 14.89 18.18 1.73
N TYR A 207 16.19 18.26 1.97
CA TYR A 207 16.67 19.00 3.14
C TYR A 207 16.53 20.49 2.84
N LEU A 208 15.87 21.21 3.74
CA LEU A 208 15.82 22.66 3.70
C LEU A 208 16.36 23.19 5.04
N PRO A 209 17.42 24.01 5.03
CA PRO A 209 17.88 24.66 6.24
C PRO A 209 16.81 25.63 6.76
N ALA A 210 16.88 25.99 8.04
CA ALA A 210 15.84 26.79 8.71
C ALA A 210 15.62 28.14 8.00
N GLU A 211 16.68 28.79 7.58
CA GLU A 211 16.68 30.06 6.84
C GLU A 211 15.93 30.01 5.50
N ASP A 212 15.77 28.83 4.91
CA ASP A 212 15.06 28.62 3.64
C ASP A 212 13.59 28.21 3.86
N THR A 213 13.11 28.21 5.10
CA THR A 213 11.76 27.78 5.48
C THR A 213 10.96 28.91 6.11
N TYR A 214 9.67 29.00 5.80
CA TYR A 214 8.82 30.10 6.29
C TYR A 214 8.64 30.11 7.81
N ASP A 215 8.75 28.95 8.47
CA ASP A 215 8.61 28.79 9.91
C ASP A 215 9.95 28.83 10.65
N ASN A 216 11.05 29.11 9.92
CA ASN A 216 12.42 29.05 10.44
C ASN A 216 12.74 27.70 11.10
N LYS A 217 12.18 26.60 10.60
CA LYS A 217 12.47 25.24 11.08
C LYS A 217 13.12 24.42 9.99
N MET A 218 14.26 23.82 10.33
CA MET A 218 14.94 22.89 9.44
C MET A 218 13.99 21.75 9.03
N LYS A 219 13.81 21.56 7.71
CA LYS A 219 13.12 20.38 7.17
C LYS A 219 14.15 19.32 6.78
N ARG A 220 13.96 18.11 7.28
CA ARG A 220 14.84 16.96 7.02
C ARG A 220 14.24 16.11 5.91
N ARG A 221 15.10 15.38 5.19
CA ARG A 221 14.64 14.35 4.26
C ARG A 221 14.07 13.18 5.05
N ILE A 222 13.09 12.45 4.51
CA ILE A 222 12.56 11.24 5.16
C ILE A 222 12.78 10.03 4.25
N ARG A 223 13.44 8.99 4.72
CA ARG A 223 13.66 7.76 3.93
C ARG A 223 13.28 6.53 4.74
N LEU A 224 12.93 5.45 4.07
CA LEU A 224 12.79 4.15 4.72
C LEU A 224 14.18 3.53 4.92
N LYS A 225 14.33 2.77 6.00
CA LYS A 225 15.46 1.86 6.24
C LYS A 225 14.94 0.53 6.75
N TYR A 226 15.75 -0.50 6.61
CA TYR A 226 15.55 -1.76 7.31
C TYR A 226 16.82 -2.08 8.07
N ARG A 227 16.71 -2.21 9.40
CA ARG A 227 17.84 -2.31 10.33
C ARG A 227 18.81 -1.14 10.13
N ASP A 228 20.04 -1.42 9.71
CA ASP A 228 21.09 -0.43 9.48
C ASP A 228 21.23 -0.03 8.01
N SER A 229 20.47 -0.65 7.10
CA SER A 229 20.56 -0.37 5.67
C SER A 229 19.40 0.48 5.18
N PRO A 230 19.64 1.59 4.46
CA PRO A 230 18.57 2.34 3.82
C PRO A 230 17.88 1.49 2.75
N ILE A 231 16.59 1.74 2.52
CA ILE A 231 15.86 1.18 1.37
C ILE A 231 16.33 1.90 0.10
N SER A 232 16.88 1.13 -0.84
CA SER A 232 17.40 1.61 -2.12
C SER A 232 16.40 1.50 -3.26
N ASP A 233 15.40 0.62 -3.14
CA ASP A 233 14.34 0.43 -4.12
C ASP A 233 13.10 -0.19 -3.46
N PHE A 234 11.94 0.02 -4.07
CA PHE A 234 10.71 -0.68 -3.73
C PHE A 234 9.78 -0.71 -4.93
N GLY A 235 8.87 -1.67 -4.93
CA GLY A 235 7.91 -1.79 -5.99
C GLY A 235 7.01 -3.01 -5.84
N ILE A 236 6.53 -3.51 -6.97
CA ILE A 236 5.60 -4.65 -7.02
C ILE A 236 6.25 -5.80 -7.79
N VAL A 237 6.08 -7.01 -7.27
CA VAL A 237 6.38 -8.24 -8.01
C VAL A 237 5.06 -8.88 -8.42
N LYS A 238 4.99 -9.29 -9.68
CA LYS A 238 3.98 -10.19 -10.21
C LYS A 238 4.55 -11.59 -10.21
N GLY A 239 3.80 -12.56 -9.71
CA GLY A 239 4.28 -13.93 -9.67
C GLY A 239 3.24 -14.92 -9.22
N SER A 240 3.69 -15.98 -8.57
CA SER A 240 2.84 -17.03 -8.05
C SER A 240 3.32 -17.54 -6.71
N PHE A 241 2.47 -18.22 -5.97
CA PHE A 241 2.86 -18.96 -4.77
C PHE A 241 2.03 -20.23 -4.65
N GLU A 242 2.53 -21.20 -3.88
CA GLU A 242 1.79 -22.45 -3.65
C GLU A 242 0.69 -22.23 -2.61
N VAL A 243 -0.53 -22.62 -2.97
CA VAL A 243 -1.68 -22.59 -2.08
C VAL A 243 -2.44 -23.90 -2.17
N LYS A 244 -3.01 -24.32 -1.04
CA LYS A 244 -3.83 -25.51 -1.03
C LYS A 244 -5.21 -25.21 -1.63
N PRO A 245 -5.84 -26.15 -2.34
CA PRO A 245 -7.18 -25.93 -2.90
C PRO A 245 -8.25 -25.53 -1.88
N GLU A 246 -8.15 -25.94 -0.61
CA GLU A 246 -9.07 -25.51 0.45
C GLU A 246 -9.02 -24.02 0.81
N ASP A 247 -7.92 -23.38 0.45
CA ASP A 247 -7.62 -21.97 0.69
C ASP A 247 -7.93 -21.11 -0.55
N THR A 248 -8.40 -21.67 -1.66
CA THR A 248 -8.90 -20.91 -2.83
C THR A 248 -10.42 -20.82 -2.83
N LEU A 249 -10.96 -19.73 -3.36
CA LEU A 249 -12.41 -19.51 -3.49
C LEU A 249 -12.84 -19.58 -4.95
N ALA A 250 -14.06 -20.08 -5.16
CA ALA A 250 -14.78 -19.96 -6.42
C ALA A 250 -16.24 -19.59 -6.13
N TYR A 251 -16.90 -18.92 -7.06
CA TYR A 251 -18.25 -18.40 -6.90
C TYR A 251 -19.14 -18.91 -8.04
N GLU A 252 -20.33 -19.40 -7.72
CA GLU A 252 -21.33 -19.85 -8.68
C GLU A 252 -22.64 -19.10 -8.42
N GLY A 253 -23.14 -18.35 -9.42
CA GLY A 253 -24.42 -17.65 -9.36
C GLY A 253 -25.42 -18.22 -10.36
N SER A 254 -26.70 -18.30 -9.98
CA SER A 254 -27.75 -18.84 -10.85
C SER A 254 -27.99 -18.01 -12.12
N ASP A 255 -27.65 -16.72 -12.07
CA ASP A 255 -27.75 -15.74 -13.16
C ASP A 255 -26.52 -15.73 -14.07
N TRP A 256 -25.45 -16.45 -13.73
CA TRP A 256 -24.21 -16.49 -14.52
C TRP A 256 -24.21 -17.64 -15.51
N GLN A 257 -25.13 -17.56 -16.47
CA GLN A 257 -25.09 -18.43 -17.62
C GLN A 257 -24.29 -17.76 -18.73
N ASP A 258 -23.43 -18.52 -19.39
CA ASP A 258 -22.82 -18.04 -20.63
C ASP A 258 -23.79 -18.11 -21.81
N HIS A 259 -23.36 -17.59 -22.95
CA HIS A 259 -24.15 -17.67 -24.19
C HIS A 259 -24.45 -19.12 -24.63
N GLN A 260 -23.84 -20.13 -24.01
CA GLN A 260 -24.04 -21.55 -24.27
C GLN A 260 -24.86 -22.25 -23.16
N GLY A 261 -25.35 -21.50 -22.15
CA GLY A 261 -26.13 -22.04 -21.04
C GLY A 261 -25.33 -22.88 -20.04
N MET A 262 -24.00 -22.87 -20.09
CA MET A 262 -23.17 -23.55 -19.10
C MET A 262 -23.01 -22.68 -17.84
N SER A 263 -23.16 -23.31 -16.66
CA SER A 263 -22.91 -22.66 -15.36
C SER A 263 -21.48 -22.12 -15.36
N ARG A 264 -21.33 -20.79 -15.38
CA ARG A 264 -20.04 -20.15 -15.18
C ARG A 264 -19.82 -20.00 -13.69
N PHE A 265 -18.72 -20.56 -13.22
CA PHE A 265 -18.14 -20.12 -11.96
C PHE A 265 -17.14 -18.98 -12.24
N MET A 266 -17.01 -18.08 -11.28
CA MET A 266 -15.97 -17.08 -11.22
C MET A 266 -14.92 -17.54 -10.20
N ARG A 267 -13.64 -17.49 -10.56
CA ARG A 267 -12.56 -17.74 -9.59
C ARG A 267 -12.37 -16.50 -8.71
N GLY A 268 -11.99 -16.73 -7.46
CA GLY A 268 -11.44 -15.70 -6.59
C GLY A 268 -10.05 -15.25 -7.06
N LEU A 269 -9.23 -14.73 -6.13
CA LEU A 269 -7.85 -14.38 -6.46
C LEU A 269 -7.08 -15.61 -6.99
N ASP A 270 -6.34 -15.42 -8.06
CA ASP A 270 -5.53 -16.47 -8.69
C ASP A 270 -4.12 -16.51 -8.08
N PRO A 271 -3.77 -17.57 -7.32
CA PRO A 271 -2.43 -17.72 -6.75
C PRO A 271 -1.33 -17.85 -7.82
N ALA A 272 -1.68 -18.16 -9.08
CA ALA A 272 -0.74 -18.22 -10.19
C ALA A 272 -0.43 -16.84 -10.81
N ASN A 273 -1.24 -15.82 -10.50
CA ASN A 273 -1.11 -14.45 -10.96
C ASN A 273 -1.34 -13.46 -9.80
N HIS A 274 -0.46 -13.55 -8.81
CA HIS A 274 -0.52 -12.80 -7.56
C HIS A 274 0.46 -11.64 -7.53
N TYR A 275 0.22 -10.68 -6.63
CA TYR A 275 1.02 -9.47 -6.48
C TYR A 275 1.44 -9.25 -5.03
N TRP A 276 2.68 -8.84 -4.83
CA TRP A 276 3.18 -8.41 -3.53
C TRP A 276 4.15 -7.24 -3.67
N MET A 277 4.32 -6.50 -2.58
CA MET A 277 5.28 -5.41 -2.50
C MET A 277 6.66 -5.98 -2.15
N TYR A 278 7.71 -5.42 -2.73
CA TYR A 278 9.08 -5.70 -2.31
C TYR A 278 9.78 -4.42 -1.89
N PHE A 279 10.75 -4.59 -0.99
CA PHE A 279 11.69 -3.54 -0.61
C PHE A 279 13.11 -4.09 -0.71
N THR A 280 13.98 -3.36 -1.38
CA THR A 280 15.40 -3.69 -1.50
C THR A 280 16.20 -2.69 -0.69
N THR A 281 17.10 -3.19 0.13
CA THR A 281 18.05 -2.39 0.89
C THR A 281 19.27 -2.04 0.03
N ALA A 282 20.00 -0.96 0.33
CA ALA A 282 21.30 -0.66 -0.30
C ALA A 282 22.35 -1.79 -0.10
N SER A 283 22.08 -2.65 0.88
CA SER A 283 22.78 -3.88 1.22
C SER A 283 22.52 -5.04 0.24
N GLY A 284 21.48 -4.96 -0.61
CA GLY A 284 21.03 -6.04 -1.48
C GLY A 284 20.19 -7.11 -0.77
N GLU A 285 19.76 -6.84 0.47
CA GLU A 285 18.72 -7.61 1.15
C GLU A 285 17.36 -7.21 0.60
N GLU A 286 16.53 -8.21 0.37
CA GLU A 286 15.17 -8.08 -0.18
C GLU A 286 14.16 -8.53 0.86
N LEU A 287 13.09 -7.77 0.97
CA LEU A 287 12.00 -7.94 1.93
C LEU A 287 10.70 -8.03 1.15
N ILE A 288 9.80 -8.91 1.59
CA ILE A 288 8.49 -9.12 0.98
C ILE A 288 7.41 -8.62 1.93
N LEU A 289 6.48 -7.84 1.41
CA LEU A 289 5.24 -7.47 2.08
C LEU A 289 4.04 -7.83 1.20
N ASP A 290 3.26 -8.81 1.63
CA ASP A 290 2.12 -9.31 0.90
C ASP A 290 0.84 -9.12 1.71
N CYS A 291 0.02 -8.16 1.28
CA CYS A 291 -1.27 -7.88 1.91
C CYS A 291 -2.42 -8.69 1.28
N GLY A 292 -2.17 -9.49 0.25
CA GLY A 292 -3.19 -10.26 -0.45
C GLY A 292 -3.36 -11.69 0.07
N LEU A 293 -2.38 -12.23 0.80
CA LEU A 293 -2.43 -13.61 1.29
C LEU A 293 -3.55 -13.90 2.31
N TYR A 294 -4.19 -12.87 2.88
CA TYR A 294 -5.39 -13.05 3.72
C TYR A 294 -6.52 -13.79 2.99
N ALA A 295 -6.72 -13.52 1.69
CA ALA A 295 -7.72 -14.20 0.88
C ALA A 295 -7.49 -15.72 0.82
N PHE A 296 -6.26 -16.16 1.07
CA PHE A 296 -5.80 -17.54 1.04
C PHE A 296 -5.54 -18.13 2.44
N ASN A 297 -6.11 -17.54 3.50
CA ASN A 297 -5.86 -17.96 4.90
C ASN A 297 -4.38 -18.01 5.28
N ARG A 298 -3.54 -17.17 4.68
CA ARG A 298 -2.11 -17.09 4.97
C ARG A 298 -1.81 -15.66 5.39
N CYS A 299 -1.85 -15.34 6.68
CA CYS A 299 -1.56 -13.98 7.12
C CYS A 299 -1.05 -13.93 8.55
N GLN A 300 -0.26 -12.90 8.80
CA GLN A 300 -0.12 -12.29 10.11
C GLN A 300 -1.20 -11.20 10.26
N VAL A 301 -1.52 -10.87 11.50
CA VAL A 301 -2.40 -9.74 11.82
C VAL A 301 -1.65 -8.82 12.77
N VAL A 302 -1.68 -7.52 12.50
CA VAL A 302 -1.11 -6.49 13.38
C VAL A 302 -2.17 -5.55 13.90
N ASN A 303 -2.01 -5.17 15.16
CA ASN A 303 -2.85 -4.14 15.77
C ASN A 303 -2.47 -2.74 15.28
N THR A 304 -3.42 -2.03 14.68
CA THR A 304 -3.19 -0.72 14.05
C THR A 304 -3.58 0.46 14.94
N ARG A 305 -4.06 0.22 16.18
CA ARG A 305 -4.56 1.28 17.07
C ARG A 305 -3.48 2.31 17.44
N ARG A 306 -2.23 1.87 17.58
CA ARG A 306 -1.09 2.75 17.96
C ARG A 306 -0.70 3.74 16.87
N TYR A 307 -1.13 3.52 15.63
CA TYR A 307 -0.85 4.41 14.50
C TYR A 307 -1.80 5.60 14.45
N GLY A 308 -2.74 5.68 15.40
CA GLY A 308 -3.65 6.80 15.61
C GLY A 308 -4.55 7.08 14.41
N LEU A 309 -4.70 6.12 13.50
CA LEU A 309 -5.44 6.24 12.27
C LEU A 309 -6.91 6.53 12.61
N GLU A 310 -7.33 7.78 12.38
CA GLU A 310 -8.71 8.26 12.56
C GLU A 310 -9.53 7.88 11.33
N LEU A 311 -9.40 6.62 10.93
CA LEU A 311 -10.12 6.08 9.80
C LEU A 311 -11.55 5.79 10.25
N ASP A 312 -12.49 6.01 9.35
CA ASP A 312 -13.88 5.64 9.55
C ASP A 312 -14.25 4.55 8.53
N PRO A 313 -14.53 3.30 8.97
CA PRO A 313 -14.48 2.84 10.36
C PRO A 313 -13.05 2.65 10.89
N PRO A 314 -12.85 2.70 12.22
CA PRO A 314 -11.53 2.52 12.82
C PRO A 314 -11.01 1.11 12.60
N ILE A 315 -9.83 1.02 11.99
CA ILE A 315 -9.16 -0.25 11.74
C ILE A 315 -8.37 -0.61 12.98
N ARG A 316 -8.75 -1.74 13.59
CA ARG A 316 -8.05 -2.27 14.77
C ARG A 316 -6.99 -3.28 14.40
N ASP A 317 -7.28 -4.11 13.42
CA ASP A 317 -6.48 -5.27 13.04
C ASP A 317 -6.36 -5.36 11.53
N ALA A 318 -5.14 -5.21 11.02
CA ALA A 318 -4.86 -5.28 9.59
C ALA A 318 -4.08 -6.54 9.25
N PRO A 319 -4.54 -7.34 8.26
CA PRO A 319 -3.81 -8.51 7.84
C PRO A 319 -2.68 -8.15 6.87
N PHE A 320 -1.56 -8.83 7.01
CA PHE A 320 -0.41 -8.72 6.13
C PHE A 320 0.41 -10.01 6.21
N TYR A 321 1.41 -10.15 5.36
CA TYR A 321 2.45 -11.15 5.49
C TYR A 321 3.76 -10.45 5.23
N PHE A 322 4.68 -10.49 6.19
CA PHE A 322 6.02 -9.96 6.02
C PHE A 322 7.03 -11.09 6.09
N TYR A 323 8.00 -11.07 5.17
CA TYR A 323 9.09 -12.02 5.16
C TYR A 323 10.41 -11.31 4.92
N ASP A 324 11.41 -11.69 5.73
CA ASP A 324 12.80 -11.29 5.60
C ASP A 324 13.73 -12.51 5.68
N ARG A 325 15.03 -12.32 5.38
CA ARG A 325 16.00 -13.43 5.34
C ARG A 325 16.32 -14.05 6.71
N SER A 326 15.89 -13.44 7.81
CA SER A 326 16.12 -14.02 9.15
C SER A 326 15.25 -15.25 9.39
N GLU A 327 14.15 -15.39 8.65
CA GLU A 327 13.35 -16.62 8.62
C GLU A 327 14.01 -17.67 7.73
N ARG A 328 14.46 -18.79 8.33
CA ARG A 328 15.18 -19.85 7.60
C ARG A 328 14.33 -20.57 6.55
N LYS A 329 13.00 -20.59 6.73
CA LYS A 329 12.05 -21.25 5.84
C LYS A 329 10.73 -20.47 5.86
N PRO A 330 10.40 -19.70 4.81
CA PRO A 330 9.11 -19.03 4.76
C PRO A 330 7.98 -20.06 4.73
N PRO A 331 6.86 -19.81 5.44
CA PRO A 331 5.67 -20.65 5.33
C PRO A 331 5.00 -20.54 3.95
N VAL A 332 5.28 -19.47 3.19
CA VAL A 332 4.80 -19.27 1.82
C VAL A 332 6.00 -19.01 0.91
N VAL A 333 6.19 -19.84 -0.11
CA VAL A 333 7.25 -19.66 -1.10
C VAL A 333 6.71 -18.85 -2.27
N HIS A 334 7.16 -17.61 -2.37
CA HIS A 334 6.86 -16.73 -3.50
C HIS A 334 7.78 -17.02 -4.70
N HIS A 335 7.18 -17.17 -5.87
CA HIS A 335 7.84 -17.35 -7.16
C HIS A 335 7.61 -16.10 -8.03
N GLY A 336 8.52 -15.12 -7.90
CA GLY A 336 8.46 -13.90 -8.71
C GLY A 336 8.68 -14.18 -10.20
N LYS A 337 7.80 -13.66 -11.06
CA LYS A 337 7.89 -13.76 -12.52
C LYS A 337 8.40 -12.45 -13.13
N GLU A 338 7.80 -11.34 -12.71
CA GLU A 338 8.10 -10.00 -13.23
C GLU A 338 8.20 -9.00 -12.09
N ARG A 339 9.08 -8.01 -12.23
CA ARG A 339 9.33 -6.99 -11.21
C ARG A 339 9.19 -5.59 -11.79
N PHE A 340 8.49 -4.74 -11.06
CA PHE A 340 8.21 -3.37 -11.43
C PHE A 340 8.70 -2.47 -10.29
N THR A 341 9.73 -1.67 -10.54
CA THR A 341 10.21 -0.64 -9.59
C THR A 341 9.26 0.54 -9.62
N MET A 342 8.84 1.01 -8.45
CA MET A 342 8.10 2.26 -8.34
C MET A 342 9.07 3.44 -8.28
N LEU A 343 10.17 3.27 -7.52
CA LEU A 343 11.09 4.35 -7.21
C LEU A 343 11.97 4.78 -8.39
N ARG A 344 12.18 3.89 -9.37
CA ARG A 344 13.08 4.09 -10.50
C ARG A 344 12.37 4.08 -11.86
N ASP A 345 11.05 4.02 -11.88
CA ASP A 345 10.26 4.18 -13.10
C ASP A 345 10.15 5.68 -13.41
N ASP A 346 10.67 6.10 -14.56
CA ASP A 346 10.79 7.53 -14.91
C ASP A 346 9.41 8.19 -15.09
N ASP A 347 8.44 7.46 -15.62
CA ASP A 347 7.06 7.92 -15.80
C ASP A 347 6.41 8.19 -14.44
N LEU A 348 6.54 7.24 -13.52
CA LEU A 348 6.02 7.39 -12.16
C LEU A 348 6.76 8.51 -11.38
N GLN A 349 8.07 8.67 -11.56
CA GLN A 349 8.79 9.81 -10.98
C GLN A 349 8.21 11.14 -11.48
N GLY A 350 7.91 11.26 -12.77
CA GLY A 350 7.24 12.42 -13.35
C GLY A 350 5.82 12.60 -12.80
N ALA A 351 5.11 11.50 -12.52
CA ALA A 351 3.78 11.54 -11.94
C ALA A 351 3.74 12.08 -10.50
N THR A 352 4.86 12.11 -9.76
CA THR A 352 4.90 12.63 -8.37
C THR A 352 4.60 14.12 -8.25
N GLN A 353 4.70 14.89 -9.32
CA GLN A 353 4.27 16.29 -9.31
C GLN A 353 2.76 16.40 -9.04
N TRP A 354 1.96 15.42 -9.48
CA TRP A 354 0.51 15.42 -9.34
C TRP A 354 0.04 14.92 -7.97
N THR A 355 0.93 14.38 -7.13
CA THR A 355 0.62 14.06 -5.74
C THR A 355 0.70 15.30 -4.84
N GLU A 356 1.03 16.47 -5.38
CA GLU A 356 1.07 17.69 -4.60
C GLU A 356 -0.30 18.05 -4.03
N ARG A 357 -0.30 18.51 -2.77
CA ARG A 357 -1.48 19.03 -2.10
C ARG A 357 -1.87 20.36 -2.72
N VAL A 358 -2.99 20.38 -3.42
CA VAL A 358 -3.54 21.58 -4.04
C VAL A 358 -4.75 22.10 -3.27
N PRO A 359 -4.89 23.43 -3.13
CA PRO A 359 -5.92 24.00 -2.27
C PRO A 359 -7.28 24.06 -2.98
N SER A 360 -7.30 24.17 -4.31
CA SER A 360 -8.56 24.29 -5.04
C SER A 360 -9.11 22.92 -5.45
N ARG A 361 -10.43 22.76 -5.35
CA ARG A 361 -11.16 21.57 -5.81
C ARG A 361 -10.94 21.30 -7.30
N ARG A 362 -10.81 22.37 -8.09
CA ARG A 362 -10.58 22.28 -9.54
C ARG A 362 -9.21 21.69 -9.85
N GLU A 363 -8.15 22.22 -9.25
CA GLU A 363 -6.79 21.68 -9.41
C GLU A 363 -6.73 20.24 -8.91
N ARG A 364 -7.39 19.92 -7.78
CA ARG A 364 -7.44 18.55 -7.27
C ARG A 364 -8.06 17.58 -8.29
N GLN A 365 -9.09 18.01 -9.00
CA GLN A 365 -9.71 17.20 -10.05
C GLN A 365 -8.79 17.03 -11.28
N GLU A 366 -8.01 18.04 -11.63
CA GLU A 366 -7.01 17.98 -12.70
C GLU A 366 -5.86 17.02 -12.31
N HIS A 367 -5.35 17.11 -11.08
CA HIS A 367 -4.37 16.20 -10.50
C HIS A 367 -4.88 14.75 -10.49
N LEU A 368 -6.13 14.54 -10.08
CA LEU A 368 -6.75 13.21 -10.07
C LEU A 368 -6.79 12.59 -11.47
N LYS A 369 -7.20 13.36 -12.49
CA LYS A 369 -7.22 12.89 -13.88
C LYS A 369 -5.83 12.56 -14.40
N ALA A 370 -4.85 13.42 -14.12
CA ALA A 370 -3.46 13.19 -14.52
C ALA A 370 -2.89 11.93 -13.84
N LEU A 371 -3.06 11.79 -12.53
CA LEU A 371 -2.65 10.58 -11.80
C LEU A 371 -3.36 9.33 -12.30
N ALA A 372 -4.66 9.38 -12.57
CA ALA A 372 -5.43 8.24 -13.07
C ALA A 372 -4.85 7.71 -14.40
N HIS A 373 -4.41 8.62 -15.28
CA HIS A 373 -3.72 8.26 -16.51
C HIS A 373 -2.39 7.53 -16.24
N TRP A 374 -1.45 8.16 -15.52
CA TRP A 374 -0.13 7.58 -15.26
C TRP A 374 -0.18 6.27 -14.46
N LEU A 375 -0.99 6.22 -13.40
CA LEU A 375 -1.17 5.02 -12.59
C LEU A 375 -1.91 3.92 -13.35
N GLY A 376 -2.86 4.32 -14.21
CA GLY A 376 -3.54 3.41 -15.13
C GLY A 376 -2.56 2.72 -16.06
N GLU A 377 -1.71 3.46 -16.77
CA GLU A 377 -0.71 2.89 -17.67
C GLU A 377 0.27 1.96 -16.95
N PHE A 378 0.75 2.34 -15.76
CA PHE A 378 1.60 1.48 -14.96
C PHE A 378 0.90 0.17 -14.55
N MET A 379 -0.36 0.26 -14.07
CA MET A 379 -1.14 -0.92 -13.71
C MET A 379 -1.43 -1.81 -14.92
N GLU A 380 -1.72 -1.25 -16.08
CA GLU A 380 -1.98 -2.00 -17.32
C GLU A 380 -0.72 -2.74 -17.80
N ARG A 381 0.46 -2.12 -17.72
CA ARG A 381 1.75 -2.78 -17.97
C ARG A 381 1.96 -3.98 -17.04
N LEU A 382 1.64 -3.81 -15.77
CA LEU A 382 1.85 -4.82 -14.74
C LEU A 382 0.84 -5.97 -14.85
N TRP A 383 -0.44 -5.66 -15.01
CA TRP A 383 -1.52 -6.64 -15.11
C TRP A 383 -1.49 -7.38 -16.46
N GLY A 384 -1.18 -6.66 -17.56
CA GLY A 384 -1.22 -7.18 -18.93
C GLY A 384 -2.59 -7.06 -19.60
N ASN A 385 -3.55 -6.35 -18.99
CA ASN A 385 -4.83 -5.98 -19.61
C ASN A 385 -5.20 -4.54 -19.23
N THR A 386 -6.21 -3.98 -19.90
CA THR A 386 -6.73 -2.64 -19.60
C THR A 386 -7.55 -2.62 -18.31
N PHE A 387 -7.50 -1.48 -17.61
CA PHE A 387 -8.38 -1.19 -16.47
C PHE A 387 -9.50 -0.24 -16.91
N THR A 388 -10.66 -0.34 -16.26
CA THR A 388 -11.73 0.64 -16.46
C THR A 388 -11.31 2.00 -15.90
N GLU A 389 -11.86 3.07 -16.45
CA GLU A 389 -11.60 4.43 -15.97
C GLU A 389 -11.99 4.60 -14.49
N ASP A 390 -13.04 3.92 -14.03
CA ASP A 390 -13.44 3.95 -12.61
C ASP A 390 -12.34 3.39 -11.70
N VAL A 391 -11.68 2.29 -12.08
CA VAL A 391 -10.59 1.72 -11.29
C VAL A 391 -9.35 2.63 -11.31
N LYS A 392 -9.05 3.26 -12.45
CA LYS A 392 -7.96 4.24 -12.55
C LYS A 392 -8.21 5.46 -11.66
N ASN A 393 -9.42 6.01 -11.73
CA ASN A 393 -9.85 7.14 -10.90
C ASN A 393 -9.86 6.80 -9.41
N LEU A 394 -10.33 5.60 -9.03
CA LEU A 394 -10.26 5.09 -7.66
C LEU A 394 -8.82 5.04 -7.17
N THR A 395 -7.91 4.50 -7.98
CA THR A 395 -6.48 4.37 -7.65
C THR A 395 -5.85 5.74 -7.39
N ALA A 396 -6.12 6.71 -8.26
CA ALA A 396 -5.65 8.09 -8.11
C ALA A 396 -6.22 8.78 -6.87
N ALA A 397 -7.52 8.62 -6.61
CA ALA A 397 -8.17 9.18 -5.43
C ALA A 397 -7.55 8.64 -4.14
N ARG A 398 -7.37 7.32 -4.06
CA ARG A 398 -6.70 6.63 -2.95
C ARG A 398 -5.26 7.09 -2.74
N CYS A 399 -4.51 7.24 -3.82
CA CYS A 399 -3.16 7.79 -3.76
C CYS A 399 -3.14 9.16 -3.07
N LEU A 400 -4.03 10.08 -3.48
CA LEU A 400 -4.12 11.41 -2.88
C LEU A 400 -4.59 11.37 -1.41
N GLU A 401 -5.52 10.48 -1.07
CA GLU A 401 -5.96 10.28 0.32
C GLU A 401 -4.82 9.76 1.21
N THR A 402 -4.02 8.79 0.74
CA THR A 402 -2.84 8.33 1.48
C THR A 402 -1.76 9.39 1.57
N VAL A 403 -1.56 10.20 0.52
CA VAL A 403 -0.64 11.36 0.58
C VAL A 403 -1.08 12.33 1.67
N ASP A 404 -2.37 12.66 1.73
CA ASP A 404 -2.92 13.54 2.76
C ASP A 404 -2.66 12.96 4.16
N GLU A 405 -2.98 11.68 4.39
CA GLU A 405 -2.75 11.00 5.66
C GLU A 405 -1.26 10.90 6.05
N LEU A 406 -0.39 10.52 5.11
CA LEU A 406 1.05 10.44 5.35
C LEU A 406 1.64 11.79 5.72
N ALA A 407 1.29 12.85 5.00
CA ALA A 407 1.87 14.16 5.29
C ALA A 407 1.36 14.75 6.62
N VAL A 408 0.09 14.57 7.00
CA VAL A 408 -0.40 14.99 8.33
C VAL A 408 0.33 14.21 9.45
N ARG A 409 0.51 12.90 9.27
CA ARG A 409 0.98 11.99 10.33
C ARG A 409 2.48 11.77 10.41
N PHE A 410 3.22 12.11 9.36
CA PHE A 410 4.67 11.90 9.31
C PHE A 410 5.43 13.20 9.15
N LEU A 411 4.90 14.15 8.37
CA LEU A 411 5.60 15.42 8.12
C LEU A 411 5.23 16.46 9.16
N GLU A 412 3.97 16.53 9.58
CA GLU A 412 3.50 17.57 10.49
C GLU A 412 3.55 17.15 11.96
N ARG A 413 3.23 15.88 12.25
CA ARG A 413 3.35 15.28 13.58
C ARG A 413 4.36 14.14 13.47
N PRO A 414 5.54 14.19 14.09
CA PRO A 414 6.52 13.12 13.94
C PRO A 414 6.15 11.90 14.80
N LEU A 415 4.88 11.44 14.74
CA LEU A 415 4.38 10.24 15.43
C LEU A 415 5.19 9.00 15.06
N TYR A 416 5.85 9.02 13.90
CA TYR A 416 6.77 7.98 13.51
C TYR A 416 7.98 7.82 14.41
N LEU A 417 8.36 8.85 15.17
CA LEU A 417 9.39 8.74 16.20
C LEU A 417 8.89 7.93 17.40
N ASP A 418 7.57 7.88 17.63
CA ASP A 418 6.93 7.10 18.69
C ASP A 418 6.63 5.66 18.23
N TYR A 419 6.72 5.37 16.93
CA TYR A 419 6.60 4.00 16.42
C TYR A 419 7.86 3.23 16.79
N THR A 420 7.76 2.53 17.92
CA THR A 420 8.70 1.46 18.25
C THR A 420 8.57 0.35 17.21
N ALA A 421 9.68 -0.36 16.94
CA ALA A 421 9.63 -1.56 16.12
C ALA A 421 8.55 -2.49 16.68
N VAL A 422 7.73 -3.04 15.78
CA VAL A 422 6.67 -3.99 16.13
C VAL A 422 7.32 -5.09 16.98
N SER A 423 6.86 -5.21 18.22
CA SER A 423 7.34 -6.29 19.08
C SER A 423 6.74 -7.60 18.60
N ASP A 424 7.42 -8.73 18.83
CA ASP A 424 6.85 -10.05 18.51
C ASP A 424 5.48 -10.26 19.17
N SER A 425 5.19 -9.59 20.29
CA SER A 425 3.88 -9.61 20.94
C SER A 425 2.77 -8.84 20.22
N ASP A 426 3.10 -7.95 19.28
CA ASP A 426 2.12 -7.19 18.51
C ASP A 426 1.69 -7.91 17.22
N VAL A 427 2.32 -9.05 16.87
CA VAL A 427 2.03 -9.84 15.67
C VAL A 427 1.41 -11.19 16.05
N GLU A 428 0.14 -11.40 15.69
CA GLU A 428 -0.49 -12.71 15.78
C GLU A 428 -0.33 -13.46 14.46
N THR A 429 0.29 -14.64 14.49
CA THR A 429 0.31 -15.56 13.34
C THR A 429 -0.95 -16.42 13.36
N LYS A 430 -1.73 -16.42 12.28
CA LYS A 430 -3.03 -17.13 12.19
C LYS A 430 -3.10 -18.15 11.06
#